data_AF-A0A396GQJ5-F1
#
_entry.id   AF-A0A396GQJ5-F1
#
_cell.length_a   1.000
_cell.length_b   1.000
_cell.length_c   1.000
_cell.angle_alpha   90.00
_cell.angle_beta   90.00
_cell.angle_gamma   90.00
#
_symmetry.space_group_name_H-M   'P 1'
#
loop_
_entity.id
_entity.type
_entity.pdbx_description
1 polymer ?
#
loop_
_entity_poly.entity_id
_entity_poly.type
_entity_poly.pdbx_seq_one_letter_code
_entity_poly.pdbx_strand_id
1 'polypeptide(L)'
;MGSSSAFVLPDIYIPQKWSQAANSITSSPTPPITLVCGASNCGKSTFSRNLLNVLLTRCNKVAYLETDVGQPEFTPPGFVSLTIVNKVTPVFYKQSLFFGDVSSQKDPSTYLKYICSIYDYYRKEYCTFDKRQNSSKIHLPLVVNTSGWVKGKLGHFVFFRHINYCFSRPITIYQLLCYSFSVFCLAFQVMVIRY
;
A
#
# COMPACT_ATOMS: atom_id res chain seq x y z
N MET A 1 20.03 -6.32 -37.48
CA MET A 1 19.42 -7.18 -36.43
C MET A 1 19.94 -6.70 -35.09
N GLY A 2 19.22 -5.81 -34.41
CA GLY A 2 19.59 -5.32 -33.08
C GLY A 2 18.85 -6.13 -32.03
N SER A 3 19.58 -6.95 -31.27
CA SER A 3 19.06 -7.67 -30.12
C SER A 3 18.75 -6.68 -29.00
N SER A 4 17.47 -6.46 -28.72
CA SER A 4 17.02 -5.73 -27.53
C SER A 4 17.48 -6.48 -26.29
N SER A 5 18.46 -5.91 -25.57
CA SER A 5 18.83 -6.35 -24.24
C SER A 5 17.63 -6.15 -23.31
N ALA A 6 16.99 -7.25 -22.90
CA ALA A 6 16.02 -7.21 -21.81
C ALA A 6 16.72 -6.63 -20.58
N PHE A 7 16.19 -5.55 -20.02
CA PHE A 7 16.65 -5.01 -18.75
C PHE A 7 16.44 -6.09 -17.68
N VAL A 8 17.50 -6.82 -17.34
CA VAL A 8 17.51 -7.70 -16.17
C VAL A 8 17.48 -6.77 -14.96
N LEU A 9 16.32 -6.64 -14.32
CA LEU A 9 16.22 -5.98 -13.04
C LEU A 9 17.16 -6.70 -12.07
N PRO A 10 17.98 -5.99 -11.27
CA PRO A 10 18.83 -6.64 -10.27
C PRO A 10 17.94 -7.48 -9.36
N ASP A 11 18.37 -8.70 -9.04
CA ASP A 11 17.66 -9.58 -8.11
C ASP A 11 17.47 -8.85 -6.78
N ILE A 12 16.27 -8.34 -6.57
CA ILE A 12 15.91 -7.69 -5.32
C ILE A 12 15.86 -8.79 -4.26
N TYR A 13 16.81 -8.76 -3.33
CA TYR A 13 16.81 -9.69 -2.20
C TYR A 13 15.58 -9.42 -1.33
N ILE A 14 14.65 -10.38 -1.28
CA ILE A 14 13.48 -10.36 -0.39
C ILE A 14 13.79 -11.23 0.83
N PRO A 15 13.88 -10.67 2.05
CA PRO A 15 14.09 -11.45 3.26
C PRO A 15 13.01 -12.52 3.46
N GLN A 16 13.39 -13.71 3.94
CA GLN A 16 12.45 -14.82 4.17
C GLN A 16 11.26 -14.42 5.05
N LYS A 17 11.49 -13.60 6.08
CA LYS A 17 10.42 -13.06 6.95
C LYS A 17 9.38 -12.25 6.17
N TRP A 18 9.80 -11.47 5.17
CA TRP A 18 8.89 -10.68 4.33
C TRP A 18 8.06 -11.58 3.41
N SER A 19 8.69 -12.60 2.84
CA SER A 19 8.00 -13.61 2.02
C SER A 19 6.95 -14.38 2.84
N GLN A 20 7.32 -14.86 4.03
CA GLN A 20 6.39 -15.53 4.95
C GLN A 20 5.20 -14.64 5.32
N ALA A 21 5.45 -13.36 5.59
CA ALA A 21 4.40 -12.40 5.92
C ALA A 21 3.44 -12.18 4.76
N ALA A 22 3.97 -11.94 3.55
CA ALA A 22 3.15 -11.79 2.34
C ALA A 22 2.30 -13.03 2.08
N ASN A 23 2.88 -14.23 2.24
CA ASN A 23 2.14 -15.48 2.10
C ASN A 23 1.04 -15.65 3.16
N SER A 24 1.30 -15.23 4.40
CA SER A 24 0.29 -15.23 5.46
C SER A 24 -0.86 -14.27 5.16
N ILE A 25 -0.56 -13.02 4.74
CA ILE A 25 -1.55 -12.01 4.31
C ILE A 25 -2.45 -12.57 3.20
N THR A 26 -1.84 -13.13 2.17
CA THR A 26 -2.54 -13.57 0.96
C THR A 26 -3.33 -14.87 1.14
N SER A 27 -3.12 -15.59 2.25
CA SER A 27 -3.84 -16.83 2.59
C SER A 27 -5.16 -16.60 3.31
N SER A 28 -5.51 -15.34 3.59
CA SER A 28 -6.85 -14.99 4.03
C SER A 28 -7.92 -15.39 3.00
N PRO A 29 -9.06 -15.97 3.41
CA PRO A 29 -10.16 -16.29 2.50
C PRO A 29 -10.86 -15.04 1.95
N THR A 30 -10.70 -13.90 2.63
CA THR A 30 -11.24 -12.61 2.19
C THR A 30 -10.13 -11.74 1.59
N PRO A 31 -10.41 -11.00 0.51
CA PRO A 31 -9.47 -10.07 -0.10
C PRO A 31 -8.96 -9.03 0.91
N PRO A 32 -7.65 -9.04 1.24
CA PRO A 32 -7.12 -8.20 2.31
C PRO A 32 -7.01 -6.73 1.90
N ILE A 33 -7.17 -5.84 2.88
CA ILE A 33 -6.66 -4.47 2.80
C ILE A 33 -5.47 -4.39 3.74
N THR A 34 -4.30 -4.07 3.19
CA THR A 34 -3.03 -4.08 3.91
C THR A 34 -2.39 -2.71 3.85
N LEU A 35 -2.28 -2.07 5.02
CA LEU A 35 -1.53 -0.84 5.21
C LEU A 35 -0.09 -1.15 5.57
N VAL A 36 0.87 -0.64 4.80
CA VAL A 36 2.31 -0.76 5.02
C VAL A 36 2.87 0.58 5.48
N CYS A 37 3.31 0.64 6.74
CA CYS A 37 3.76 1.87 7.38
C CYS A 37 5.00 1.64 8.25
N GLY A 38 5.83 2.69 8.44
CA GLY A 38 7.14 2.59 9.09
C GLY A 38 8.05 3.79 8.77
N ALA A 39 9.29 3.77 9.26
CA ALA A 39 10.28 4.82 9.04
C ALA A 39 10.65 5.04 7.57
N SER A 40 11.14 6.23 7.25
CA SER A 40 11.76 6.48 5.93
C SER A 40 12.89 5.47 5.69
N ASN A 41 13.03 5.00 4.46
CA ASN A 41 14.07 4.07 4.02
C ASN A 41 14.11 2.70 4.72
N CYS A 42 13.03 2.26 5.38
CA CYS A 42 12.98 0.91 5.94
C CYS A 42 12.52 -0.21 4.99
N GLY A 43 12.36 0.10 3.70
CA GLY A 43 11.95 -0.88 2.69
C GLY A 43 10.44 -1.07 2.52
N LYS A 44 9.61 -0.10 2.95
CA LYS A 44 8.14 -0.13 2.77
C LYS A 44 7.72 -0.36 1.33
N SER A 45 8.19 0.46 0.39
CA SER A 45 7.84 0.34 -1.02
C SER A 45 8.27 -1.01 -1.60
N THR A 46 9.46 -1.52 -1.20
CA THR A 46 9.93 -2.86 -1.59
C THR A 46 9.00 -3.96 -1.08
N PHE A 47 8.60 -3.90 0.19
CA PHE A 47 7.65 -4.85 0.77
C PHE A 47 6.25 -4.74 0.12
N SER A 48 5.75 -3.52 -0.09
CA SER A 48 4.47 -3.26 -0.76
C SER A 48 4.45 -3.84 -2.18
N ARG A 49 5.55 -3.69 -2.93
CA ARG A 49 5.72 -4.30 -4.26
C ARG A 49 5.79 -5.83 -4.20
N ASN A 50 6.53 -6.39 -3.26
CA ASN A 50 6.57 -7.84 -3.05
C ASN A 50 5.17 -8.38 -2.72
N LEU A 51 4.45 -7.75 -1.79
CA LEU A 51 3.09 -8.12 -1.41
C LEU A 51 2.12 -8.02 -2.59
N LEU A 52 2.19 -6.93 -3.35
CA LEU A 52 1.43 -6.74 -4.59
C LEU A 52 1.65 -7.91 -5.56
N ASN A 53 2.90 -8.27 -5.82
CA ASN A 53 3.25 -9.38 -6.71
C ASN A 53 2.72 -10.72 -6.21
N VAL A 54 2.84 -11.00 -4.91
CA VAL A 54 2.28 -12.22 -4.31
C VAL A 54 0.75 -12.25 -4.43
N LEU A 55 0.06 -11.13 -4.19
CA LEU A 55 -1.39 -11.01 -4.38
C LEU A 55 -1.79 -11.25 -5.85
N LEU A 56 -1.03 -10.72 -6.80
CA LEU A 56 -1.28 -10.92 -8.25
C LEU A 56 -1.08 -12.38 -8.71
N THR A 57 -0.40 -13.22 -7.92
CA THR A 57 -0.38 -14.67 -8.22
C THR A 57 -1.76 -15.31 -8.04
N ARG A 58 -2.57 -14.80 -7.10
CA ARG A 58 -3.88 -15.33 -6.69
C ARG A 58 -5.07 -14.53 -7.21
N CYS A 59 -4.88 -13.24 -7.46
CA CYS A 59 -5.92 -12.31 -7.89
C CYS A 59 -5.59 -11.74 -9.26
N ASN A 60 -6.60 -11.58 -10.13
CA ASN A 60 -6.39 -10.97 -11.45
C ASN A 60 -6.07 -9.48 -11.38
N LYS A 61 -6.58 -8.80 -10.35
CA LYS A 61 -6.39 -7.37 -10.11
C LYS A 61 -6.12 -7.13 -8.64
N VAL A 62 -5.30 -6.12 -8.35
CA VAL A 62 -5.02 -5.62 -7.00
C VAL A 62 -5.00 -4.10 -7.05
N ALA A 63 -5.62 -3.46 -6.08
CA ALA A 63 -5.52 -2.02 -5.89
C ALA A 63 -4.24 -1.67 -5.13
N TYR A 64 -3.58 -0.61 -5.55
CA TYR A 64 -2.38 -0.07 -4.92
C TYR A 64 -2.59 1.42 -4.64
N LEU A 65 -2.72 1.79 -3.37
CA LEU A 65 -2.86 3.17 -2.92
C LEU A 65 -1.49 3.69 -2.47
N GLU A 66 -0.93 4.59 -3.26
CA GLU A 66 0.30 5.30 -2.95
C GLU A 66 -0.02 6.62 -2.24
N THR A 67 0.52 6.78 -1.03
CA THR A 67 0.39 8.01 -0.25
C THR A 67 1.75 8.69 -0.02
N ASP A 68 2.86 8.09 -0.47
CA ASP A 68 4.15 8.75 -0.47
C ASP A 68 4.26 9.76 -1.63
N VAL A 69 3.99 11.03 -1.32
CA VAL A 69 4.12 12.14 -2.28
C VAL A 69 5.57 12.47 -2.62
N GLY A 70 6.55 12.00 -1.85
CA GLY A 70 7.96 12.30 -2.07
C GLY A 70 8.61 11.33 -3.05
N GLN A 71 8.38 10.04 -2.85
CA GLN A 71 8.97 8.96 -3.65
C GLN A 71 7.92 7.93 -4.10
N PRO A 72 6.92 8.34 -4.90
CA PRO A 72 5.90 7.44 -5.38
C PRO A 72 6.41 6.46 -6.44
N GLU A 73 5.75 5.31 -6.55
CA GLU A 73 6.12 4.25 -7.50
C GLU A 73 5.53 4.44 -8.91
N PHE A 74 4.27 4.87 -8.99
CA PHE A 74 3.50 4.88 -10.25
C PHE A 74 3.16 6.29 -10.77
N THR A 75 3.53 7.34 -10.03
CA THR A 75 3.28 8.75 -10.38
C THR A 75 4.59 9.54 -10.34
N PRO A 76 4.63 10.73 -10.94
CA PRO A 76 5.59 11.75 -10.52
C PRO A 76 5.44 12.08 -9.03
N PRO A 77 6.47 12.69 -8.40
CA PRO A 77 6.35 13.24 -7.06
C PRO A 77 5.22 14.28 -6.95
N GLY A 78 4.66 14.41 -5.75
CA GLY A 78 3.58 15.34 -5.43
C GLY A 78 2.17 14.79 -5.63
N PHE A 79 2.00 13.49 -5.81
CA PHE A 79 0.69 12.87 -6.03
C PHE A 79 0.34 11.86 -4.94
N VAL A 80 -0.94 11.86 -4.53
CA VAL A 80 -1.58 10.72 -3.87
C VAL A 80 -2.35 9.98 -4.96
N SER A 81 -2.20 8.66 -5.06
CA SER A 81 -2.81 7.91 -6.17
C SER A 81 -3.28 6.51 -5.84
N LEU A 82 -4.36 6.09 -6.49
CA LEU A 82 -4.83 4.73 -6.54
C LEU A 82 -4.56 4.17 -7.93
N THR A 83 -3.83 3.06 -7.99
CA THR A 83 -3.51 2.35 -9.22
C THR A 83 -4.11 0.94 -9.16
N ILE A 84 -4.87 0.55 -10.17
CA ILE A 84 -5.36 -0.82 -10.33
C ILE A 84 -4.37 -1.59 -11.20
N VAL A 85 -3.65 -2.50 -10.57
CA VAL A 85 -2.64 -3.34 -11.21
C VAL A 85 -3.29 -4.64 -11.62
N ASN A 86 -3.06 -5.06 -12.86
CA ASN A 86 -3.59 -6.30 -13.42
C ASN A 86 -2.43 -7.26 -13.66
N LYS A 87 -2.65 -8.55 -13.42
CA LYS A 87 -1.66 -9.60 -13.67
C LYS A 87 -1.17 -9.62 -15.13
N VAL A 88 -2.06 -9.32 -16.07
CA VAL A 88 -1.78 -9.42 -17.52
C VAL A 88 -1.33 -8.09 -18.12
N THR A 89 -1.84 -6.96 -17.61
CA THR A 89 -1.54 -5.63 -18.15
C THR A 89 -0.92 -4.75 -17.08
N PRO A 90 0.26 -4.15 -17.30
CA PRO A 90 1.07 -3.50 -16.25
C PRO A 90 0.32 -2.45 -15.42
N VAL A 91 -0.60 -1.70 -16.02
CA VAL A 91 -1.51 -0.76 -15.31
C VAL A 91 -2.81 -0.66 -16.10
N PHE A 92 -3.96 -0.71 -15.43
CA PHE A 92 -5.26 -0.62 -16.10
C PHE A 92 -5.99 0.71 -15.84
N TYR A 93 -5.97 1.19 -14.60
CA TYR A 93 -6.68 2.40 -14.21
C TYR A 93 -5.95 3.12 -13.09
N LYS A 94 -5.91 4.44 -13.16
CA LYS A 94 -5.21 5.28 -12.20
C LYS A 94 -6.03 6.52 -11.89
N GLN A 95 -6.32 6.73 -10.62
CA GLN A 95 -6.85 7.98 -10.11
C GLN A 95 -5.79 8.64 -9.23
N SER A 96 -5.46 9.90 -9.50
CA SER A 96 -4.42 10.62 -8.79
C SER A 96 -4.85 12.04 -8.49
N LEU A 97 -4.53 12.52 -7.29
CA LEU A 97 -4.72 13.89 -6.85
C LEU A 97 -3.36 14.54 -6.67
N PHE A 98 -3.14 15.68 -7.33
CA PHE A 98 -1.91 16.45 -7.21
C PHE A 98 -1.94 17.24 -5.90
N PHE A 99 -1.08 16.87 -4.96
CA PHE A 99 -0.89 17.54 -3.69
C PHE A 99 -0.08 18.84 -3.82
N GLY A 100 0.78 18.95 -4.84
CA GLY A 100 1.55 20.17 -5.08
C GLY A 100 2.84 20.31 -4.26
N ASP A 101 3.19 19.31 -3.46
CA ASP A 101 4.43 19.28 -2.70
C ASP A 101 4.95 17.84 -2.52
N VAL A 102 6.26 17.68 -2.36
CA VAL A 102 6.90 16.39 -2.08
C VAL A 102 6.96 16.09 -0.58
N SER A 103 6.56 17.03 0.26
CA SER A 103 6.43 16.87 1.71
C SER A 103 4.97 17.01 2.16
N SER A 104 4.38 15.90 2.59
CA SER A 104 3.04 15.85 3.17
C SER A 104 2.90 16.63 4.50
N GLN A 105 4.01 17.10 5.08
CA GLN A 105 4.02 17.87 6.33
C GLN A 105 3.59 19.34 6.13
N LYS A 106 3.64 19.85 4.90
CA LYS A 106 3.31 21.24 4.60
C LYS A 106 1.82 21.55 4.80
N ASP A 107 0.95 20.61 4.43
CA ASP A 107 -0.48 20.66 4.70
C ASP A 107 -1.02 19.25 4.99
N PRO A 108 -0.87 18.77 6.25
CA PRO A 108 -1.33 17.44 6.65
C PRO A 108 -2.84 17.26 6.49
N SER A 109 -3.62 18.33 6.64
CA SER A 109 -5.08 18.29 6.57
C SER A 109 -5.55 18.03 5.14
N THR A 110 -5.01 18.75 4.16
CA THR A 110 -5.32 18.52 2.74
C THR A 110 -4.81 17.16 2.28
N TYR A 111 -3.60 16.78 2.70
CA TYR A 111 -3.05 15.45 2.42
C TYR A 111 -3.97 14.32 2.90
N LEU A 112 -4.46 14.39 4.14
CA LEU A 112 -5.41 13.41 4.68
C LEU A 112 -6.74 13.42 3.91
N LYS A 113 -7.28 14.59 3.57
CA LYS A 113 -8.50 14.70 2.74
C LYS A 113 -8.33 13.98 1.40
N TYR A 114 -7.16 14.07 0.77
CA TYR A 114 -6.90 13.41 -0.51
C TYR A 114 -6.84 11.89 -0.37
N ILE A 115 -6.17 11.39 0.69
CA ILE A 115 -6.15 9.95 1.00
C ILE A 115 -7.58 9.43 1.20
N CYS A 116 -8.39 10.12 2.01
CA CYS A 116 -9.75 9.67 2.31
C CYS A 116 -10.63 9.75 1.07
N SER A 117 -10.52 10.80 0.24
CA SER A 117 -11.25 10.91 -1.02
C SER A 117 -10.93 9.77 -2.01
N ILE A 118 -9.65 9.42 -2.16
CA ILE A 118 -9.23 8.31 -3.02
C ILE A 118 -9.68 6.96 -2.44
N TYR A 119 -9.61 6.79 -1.12
CA TYR A 119 -10.08 5.57 -0.47
C TYR A 119 -11.61 5.40 -0.58
N ASP A 120 -12.37 6.47 -0.41
CA ASP A 120 -13.83 6.47 -0.59
C ASP A 120 -14.20 6.10 -2.02
N TYR A 121 -13.46 6.63 -3.01
CA TYR A 121 -13.59 6.20 -4.40
C TYR A 121 -13.32 4.69 -4.55
N TYR A 122 -12.20 4.20 -4.01
CA TYR A 122 -11.88 2.77 -4.05
C TYR A 122 -13.02 1.92 -3.47
N ARG A 123 -13.56 2.32 -2.32
CA ARG A 123 -14.65 1.59 -1.66
C ARG A 123 -15.92 1.58 -2.50
N LYS A 124 -16.27 2.72 -3.09
CA LYS A 124 -17.47 2.87 -3.90
C LYS A 124 -17.42 2.01 -5.17
N GLU A 125 -16.26 1.97 -5.83
CA GLU A 125 -16.11 1.30 -7.12
C GLU A 125 -15.73 -0.18 -6.98
N TYR A 126 -14.96 -0.56 -5.96
CA TYR A 126 -14.32 -1.89 -5.86
C TYR A 126 -14.67 -2.69 -4.59
N CYS A 127 -15.51 -2.17 -3.71
CA CYS A 127 -15.97 -2.86 -2.49
C CYS A 127 -17.51 -2.94 -2.42
N THR A 128 -18.16 -3.33 -3.52
CA THR A 128 -19.63 -3.38 -3.64
C THR A 128 -20.19 -4.78 -3.43
N PHE A 129 -21.47 -4.83 -3.06
CA PHE A 129 -22.27 -6.05 -3.14
C PHE A 129 -22.77 -6.20 -4.56
N ASP A 130 -22.51 -7.34 -5.19
CA ASP A 130 -23.17 -7.67 -6.44
C ASP A 130 -24.65 -7.94 -6.11
N LYS A 131 -25.54 -7.03 -6.50
CA LYS A 131 -27.00 -7.20 -6.30
C LYS A 131 -27.60 -8.21 -7.28
N ARG A 132 -26.87 -8.59 -8.33
CA ARG A 132 -27.40 -9.39 -9.45
C ARG A 132 -27.17 -10.89 -9.28
N GLN A 133 -26.26 -11.28 -8.40
CA GLN A 133 -25.99 -12.67 -8.06
C GLN A 133 -26.15 -12.82 -6.55
N ASN A 134 -26.93 -13.80 -6.09
CA ASN A 134 -27.08 -14.17 -4.67
C ASN A 134 -25.77 -14.72 -4.05
N SER A 135 -24.59 -14.23 -4.46
CA SER A 135 -23.28 -14.75 -4.12
C SER A 135 -22.21 -13.65 -4.00
N SER A 136 -21.41 -13.79 -2.93
CA SER A 136 -20.15 -13.12 -2.58
C SER A 136 -19.91 -11.68 -3.05
N LYS A 137 -19.86 -10.77 -2.08
CA LYS A 137 -19.30 -9.41 -2.19
C LYS A 137 -17.96 -9.41 -2.95
N ILE A 138 -17.90 -8.72 -4.09
CA ILE A 138 -16.65 -8.54 -4.82
C ILE A 138 -15.82 -7.53 -4.05
N HIS A 139 -14.70 -7.97 -3.52
CA HIS A 139 -13.76 -7.13 -2.78
C HIS A 139 -12.41 -7.20 -3.49
N LEU A 140 -11.95 -6.09 -4.04
CA LEU A 140 -10.62 -6.06 -4.65
C LEU A 140 -9.56 -5.92 -3.54
N PRO A 141 -8.51 -6.76 -3.45
CA PRO A 141 -7.46 -6.55 -2.46
C PRO A 141 -6.82 -5.17 -2.62
N LEU A 142 -6.40 -4.56 -1.52
CA LEU A 142 -5.77 -3.23 -1.51
C LEU A 142 -4.47 -3.25 -0.73
N VAL A 143 -3.38 -2.79 -1.35
CA VAL A 143 -2.12 -2.49 -0.68
C VAL A 143 -2.01 -0.97 -0.55
N VAL A 144 -1.82 -0.46 0.66
CA VAL A 144 -1.64 0.97 0.94
C VAL A 144 -0.19 1.21 1.35
N ASN A 145 0.57 1.89 0.52
CA ASN A 145 1.93 2.30 0.82
C ASN A 145 1.92 3.69 1.47
N THR A 146 2.57 3.84 2.63
CA THR A 146 2.66 5.12 3.33
C THR A 146 4.03 5.75 3.24
N SER A 147 4.05 7.09 3.22
CA SER A 147 5.27 7.87 3.46
C SER A 147 5.87 7.58 4.85
N GLY A 148 7.17 7.85 5.00
CA GLY A 148 7.89 7.67 6.25
C GLY A 148 7.61 8.78 7.27
N TRP A 149 6.48 8.71 7.99
CA TRP A 149 6.15 9.67 9.06
C TRP A 149 6.78 9.25 10.40
N VAL A 150 8.04 9.63 10.66
CA VAL A 150 8.72 9.26 11.93
C VAL A 150 9.35 10.43 12.69
N LYS A 151 9.21 11.69 12.26
CA LYS A 151 9.67 12.83 13.08
C LYS A 151 8.57 13.30 14.04
N GLY A 152 8.47 12.65 15.20
CA GLY A 152 7.70 13.08 16.37
C GLY A 152 6.55 12.14 16.78
N LYS A 153 6.45 11.80 18.08
CA LYS A 153 5.41 10.91 18.64
C LYS A 153 3.98 11.35 18.31
N LEU A 154 3.75 12.65 18.19
CA LEU A 154 2.43 13.24 17.93
C LEU A 154 1.99 13.08 16.46
N GLY A 155 2.90 13.29 15.50
CA GLY A 155 2.61 13.19 14.07
C GLY A 155 2.27 11.76 13.64
N HIS A 156 3.00 10.78 14.17
CA HIS A 156 2.71 9.35 13.97
C HIS A 156 1.32 8.99 14.53
N PHE A 157 1.01 9.40 15.77
CA PHE A 157 -0.29 9.08 16.38
C PHE A 157 -1.47 9.71 15.62
N VAL A 158 -1.37 10.98 15.21
CA VAL A 158 -2.44 11.69 14.50
C VAL A 158 -2.67 11.09 13.10
N PHE A 159 -1.60 10.76 12.38
CA PHE A 159 -1.69 10.12 11.07
C PHE A 159 -2.37 8.76 11.15
N PHE A 160 -1.91 7.88 12.05
CA PHE A 160 -2.51 6.57 12.25
C PHE A 160 -3.97 6.65 12.70
N ARG A 161 -4.30 7.59 13.59
CA ARG A 161 -5.68 7.79 14.04
C ARG A 161 -6.60 8.24 12.91
N HIS A 162 -6.15 9.14 12.03
CA HIS A 162 -6.95 9.61 10.89
C HIS A 162 -7.06 8.55 9.78
N ILE A 163 -5.96 7.84 9.50
CA ILE A 163 -5.99 6.68 8.62
C ILE A 163 -6.99 5.66 9.16
N ASN A 164 -6.87 5.23 10.41
CA ASN A 164 -7.81 4.27 11.01
C ASN A 164 -9.26 4.77 10.93
N TYR A 165 -9.49 6.06 11.15
CA TYR A 165 -10.81 6.66 10.98
C TYR A 165 -11.33 6.54 9.55
N CYS A 166 -10.54 6.95 8.55
CA CYS A 166 -10.93 6.88 7.14
C CYS A 166 -11.15 5.44 6.66
N PHE A 167 -10.43 4.47 7.23
CA PHE A 167 -10.47 3.09 6.80
C PHE A 167 -11.67 2.27 7.37
N SER A 168 -12.29 2.73 8.47
CA SER A 168 -13.62 2.38 9.07
C SER A 168 -14.11 0.91 9.09
N ARG A 169 -13.28 -0.09 8.83
CA ARG A 169 -13.60 -1.53 8.83
C ARG A 169 -12.44 -2.34 9.43
N PRO A 170 -12.59 -3.65 9.74
CA PRO A 170 -11.46 -4.48 10.18
C PRO A 170 -10.46 -4.62 9.02
N ILE A 171 -9.63 -3.59 8.87
CA ILE A 171 -8.49 -3.58 7.98
C ILE A 171 -7.44 -4.37 8.71
N THR A 172 -6.95 -5.43 8.09
CA THR A 172 -5.79 -6.12 8.63
C THR A 172 -4.58 -5.25 8.32
N ILE A 173 -4.26 -4.34 9.25
CA ILE A 173 -3.10 -3.46 9.15
C ILE A 173 -1.85 -4.33 9.33
N TYR A 174 -0.83 -4.16 8.50
CA TYR A 174 0.47 -4.83 8.65
C TYR A 174 1.54 -3.75 8.80
N GLN A 175 1.74 -3.28 10.04
CA GLN A 175 2.71 -2.24 10.31
C GLN A 175 4.15 -2.79 10.22
N LEU A 176 5.00 -2.14 9.44
CA LEU A 176 6.42 -2.45 9.31
C LEU A 176 7.23 -1.55 10.25
N LEU A 177 7.35 -1.97 11.51
CA LEU A 177 8.17 -1.29 12.52
C LEU A 177 9.65 -1.57 12.32
N CYS A 178 10.31 -0.82 11.44
CA CYS A 178 11.77 -0.85 11.37
C CYS A 178 12.37 0.04 12.45
N TYR A 179 12.83 -0.56 13.55
CA TYR A 179 13.67 0.10 14.53
C TYR A 179 15.12 0.09 14.04
N SER A 180 15.68 1.27 13.74
CA SER A 180 17.12 1.39 13.51
C SER A 180 17.82 1.50 14.86
N PHE A 181 18.20 0.36 15.45
CA PHE A 181 19.29 0.30 16.45
C PHE A 181 20.41 -0.52 15.83
N SER A 182 21.32 0.16 15.12
CA SER A 182 22.45 -0.40 14.37
C SER A 182 22.09 -1.27 13.14
N VAL A 183 23.07 -1.40 12.25
CA VAL A 183 22.99 -1.64 10.79
C VAL A 183 22.39 -3.01 10.38
N PHE A 184 21.93 -3.87 11.29
CA PHE A 184 21.57 -5.26 10.95
C PHE A 184 20.35 -5.88 11.62
N CYS A 185 19.41 -5.11 12.20
CA CYS A 185 18.22 -5.71 12.83
C CYS A 185 16.89 -5.09 12.38
N LEU A 186 16.28 -5.67 11.34
CA LEU A 186 14.87 -5.48 11.01
C LEU A 186 14.02 -6.32 11.98
N ALA A 187 13.62 -5.74 13.12
CA ALA A 187 12.52 -6.31 13.89
C ALA A 187 11.26 -6.27 13.01
N PHE A 188 10.76 -7.43 12.63
CA PHE A 188 9.60 -7.55 11.75
C PHE A 188 8.40 -7.93 12.61
N GLN A 189 7.56 -6.95 12.94
CA GLN A 189 6.35 -7.21 13.71
C GLN A 189 5.12 -6.94 12.87
N VAL A 190 4.56 -8.00 12.32
CA VAL A 190 3.21 -7.97 11.74
C VAL A 190 2.21 -7.83 12.87
N MET A 191 1.77 -6.60 13.12
CA MET A 191 0.72 -6.35 14.09
C MET A 191 -0.62 -6.38 13.37
N VAL A 192 -1.30 -7.53 13.40
CA VAL A 192 -2.69 -7.65 12.93
C VAL A 192 -3.59 -6.89 13.90
N ILE A 193 -3.95 -5.65 13.55
CA ILE A 193 -4.95 -4.91 14.31
C ILE A 193 -6.32 -5.30 13.74
N ARG A 194 -7.12 -6.01 14.54
CA ARG A 194 -8.54 -6.23 14.25
C ARG A 194 -9.33 -5.31 15.18
N TYR A 195 -10.08 -4.38 14.60
CA TYR A 195 -11.10 -3.59 15.30
C TYR A 195 -12.47 -4.15 15.01
#